data_AF-A0A4Q1CXL5-F1
#
_entry.id   AF-A0A4Q1CXL5-F1
#
_cell.length_a   1.000
_cell.length_b   1.000
_cell.length_c   1.000
_cell.angle_alpha   90.00
_cell.angle_beta   90.00
_cell.angle_gamma   90.00
#
_symmetry.space_group_name_H-M   'P 1'
#
loop_
_entity.id
_entity.type
_entity.pdbx_description
1 polymer ?
#
loop_
_entity_poly.entity_id
_entity_poly.type
_entity_poly.pdbx_seq_one_letter_code
_entity_poly.pdbx_strand_id
1 'polypeptide(L)'
;MTSTPFPQGRTRAPGLMLLLLQVVAVLGLGLAAGYFHHRVDLLLEPVTAACGGPDPAARLRMAEVLMARAGALDDWQPLRWLPVAGMVLALLGAMAICVHWWHRVRRPLRTTALGLMALHASAMALAAWTLHLYEDAWNSVVRLSPTACLVDLTQQGRMPLEQAQEVVFHIFTRAHAPLQRNPDDLALVLVALLTAAMVGGVALWRAAAAEEGR
;
A
#
# COMPACT_ATOMS: atom_id res chain seq x y z
N MET A 1 -44.42 -23.99 21.36
CA MET A 1 -43.91 -22.71 20.82
C MET A 1 -42.84 -22.20 21.77
N THR A 2 -41.57 -22.51 21.48
CA THR A 2 -40.42 -22.08 22.26
C THR A 2 -39.81 -20.85 21.60
N SER A 3 -40.15 -19.66 22.11
CA SER A 3 -39.47 -18.42 21.72
C SER A 3 -38.15 -18.34 22.48
N THR A 4 -37.05 -18.65 21.80
CA THR A 4 -35.71 -18.26 22.25
C THR A 4 -35.62 -16.73 22.25
N PRO A 5 -35.22 -16.07 23.35
CA PRO A 5 -34.86 -14.68 23.29
C PRO A 5 -33.48 -14.63 22.62
N PHE A 6 -33.40 -14.15 21.39
CA PHE A 6 -32.15 -13.73 20.79
C PHE A 6 -31.88 -12.27 21.20
N PRO A 7 -30.98 -11.97 22.15
CA PRO A 7 -30.34 -10.67 22.19
C PRO A 7 -29.17 -10.68 21.19
N GLN A 8 -29.42 -10.95 19.90
CA GLN A 8 -28.33 -11.13 18.91
C GLN A 8 -28.12 -9.98 17.93
N GLY A 9 -29.01 -9.00 17.87
CA GLY A 9 -28.92 -7.92 16.88
C GLY A 9 -27.93 -6.81 17.23
N ARG A 10 -27.75 -6.50 18.52
CA ARG A 10 -27.07 -5.26 18.95
C ARG A 10 -25.54 -5.38 18.96
N THR A 11 -25.00 -6.58 19.13
CA THR A 11 -23.55 -6.83 19.22
C THR A 11 -22.94 -7.60 18.06
N ARG A 12 -23.69 -8.34 17.22
CA ARG A 12 -23.12 -8.99 16.02
C ARG A 12 -22.70 -8.01 14.93
N ALA A 13 -23.49 -6.96 14.70
CA ALA A 13 -23.27 -6.03 13.61
C ALA A 13 -21.93 -5.26 13.70
N PRO A 14 -21.47 -4.76 14.88
CA PRO A 14 -20.18 -4.08 14.99
C PRO A 14 -18.97 -4.97 14.73
N GLY A 15 -18.98 -6.23 15.20
CA GLY A 15 -17.88 -7.17 15.01
C GLY A 15 -17.72 -7.58 13.53
N LEU A 16 -18.84 -7.85 12.85
CA LEU A 16 -18.85 -8.10 11.41
C LEU A 16 -18.40 -6.87 10.61
N MET A 17 -18.84 -5.67 11.00
CA MET A 17 -18.45 -4.43 10.33
C MET A 17 -16.95 -4.16 10.45
N LEU A 18 -16.35 -4.38 11.63
CA LEU A 18 -14.90 -4.27 11.81
C LEU A 18 -14.13 -5.22 10.89
N LEU A 19 -14.60 -6.47 10.73
CA LEU A 19 -14.00 -7.43 9.81
C LEU A 19 -14.06 -6.93 8.36
N LEU A 20 -15.24 -6.50 7.91
CA LEU A 20 -15.44 -6.01 6.55
C LEU A 20 -14.56 -4.78 6.25
N LEU A 21 -14.47 -3.84 7.18
CA LEU A 21 -13.65 -2.64 7.03
C LEU A 21 -12.16 -3.01 6.90
N GLN A 22 -11.68 -3.99 7.66
CA GLN A 22 -10.29 -4.42 7.52
C GLN A 22 -10.01 -5.14 6.20
N VAL A 23 -10.95 -5.96 5.71
CA VAL A 23 -10.85 -6.56 4.37
C VAL A 23 -10.78 -5.47 3.30
N VAL A 24 -11.63 -4.44 3.40
CA VAL A 24 -11.60 -3.28 2.48
C VAL A 24 -10.26 -2.55 2.56
N ALA A 25 -9.69 -2.35 3.76
CA ALA A 25 -8.39 -1.72 3.93
C ALA A 25 -7.25 -2.54 3.26
N VAL A 26 -7.25 -3.87 3.43
CA VAL A 26 -6.26 -4.75 2.78
C VAL A 26 -6.41 -4.74 1.26
N LEU A 27 -7.64 -4.80 0.74
CA LEU A 27 -7.89 -4.71 -0.70
C LEU A 27 -7.46 -3.37 -1.28
N GLY A 28 -7.74 -2.26 -0.58
CA GLY A 28 -7.28 -0.93 -0.98
C GLY A 28 -5.76 -0.82 -1.04
N LEU A 29 -5.07 -1.39 -0.06
CA LEU A 29 -3.60 -1.45 -0.06
C LEU A 29 -3.06 -2.30 -1.22
N GLY A 30 -3.65 -3.48 -1.46
CA GLY A 30 -3.26 -4.35 -2.57
C GLY A 30 -3.48 -3.71 -3.94
N LEU A 31 -4.57 -2.96 -4.11
CA LEU A 31 -4.83 -2.17 -5.33
C LEU A 31 -3.80 -1.05 -5.50
N ALA A 32 -3.40 -0.36 -4.43
CA ALA A 32 -2.37 0.68 -4.50
C ALA A 32 -1.00 0.11 -4.91
N ALA A 33 -0.59 -1.00 -4.29
CA ALA A 33 0.65 -1.69 -4.63
C ALA A 33 0.62 -2.23 -6.08
N GLY A 34 -0.48 -2.90 -6.47
CA GLY A 34 -0.65 -3.43 -7.81
C GLY A 34 -0.67 -2.35 -8.88
N TYR A 35 -1.31 -1.20 -8.61
CA TYR A 35 -1.30 -0.05 -9.52
C TYR A 35 0.12 0.51 -9.70
N PHE A 36 0.90 0.62 -8.63
CA PHE A 36 2.29 1.05 -8.71
C PHE A 36 3.11 0.10 -9.60
N HIS A 37 3.12 -1.20 -9.29
CA HIS A 37 3.90 -2.19 -10.04
C HIS A 37 3.48 -2.26 -11.50
N HIS A 38 2.17 -2.23 -11.76
CA HIS A 38 1.65 -2.24 -13.13
C HIS A 38 2.12 -1.04 -13.97
N ARG A 39 2.18 0.17 -13.38
CA ARG A 39 2.68 1.35 -14.11
C ARG A 39 4.18 1.28 -14.35
N VAL A 40 4.93 0.75 -13.39
CA VAL A 40 6.38 0.54 -13.56
C VAL A 40 6.61 -0.44 -14.71
N ASP A 41 5.88 -1.55 -14.76
CA ASP A 41 5.97 -2.52 -15.86
C ASP A 41 5.63 -1.87 -17.20
N LEU A 42 4.50 -1.16 -17.30
CA LEU A 42 4.09 -0.49 -18.54
C LEU A 42 5.07 0.61 -19.01
N LEU A 43 5.72 1.29 -18.07
CA LEU A 43 6.73 2.29 -18.41
C LEU A 43 7.97 1.63 -19.04
N LEU A 44 8.38 0.48 -18.48
CA LEU A 44 9.61 -0.21 -18.84
C LEU A 44 9.45 -1.23 -19.99
N GLU A 45 8.23 -1.55 -20.44
CA GLU A 45 7.98 -2.59 -21.46
C GLU A 45 7.71 -2.01 -22.88
N PRO A 46 8.47 -2.37 -23.94
CA PRO A 46 9.84 -2.87 -23.92
C PRO A 46 10.84 -1.70 -23.99
N VAL A 47 11.69 -1.58 -22.97
CA VAL A 47 12.98 -0.91 -23.06
C VAL A 47 13.89 -1.83 -23.88
N THR A 48 14.42 -1.31 -24.98
CA THR A 48 15.23 -2.13 -25.90
C THR A 48 16.73 -1.91 -25.66
N ALA A 49 17.54 -2.67 -26.39
CA ALA A 49 18.99 -2.52 -26.41
C ALA A 49 19.50 -1.14 -26.92
N ALA A 50 18.60 -0.27 -27.41
CA ALA A 50 18.92 1.12 -27.68
C ALA A 50 19.23 1.91 -26.39
N CYS A 51 18.63 1.52 -25.26
CA CYS A 51 18.78 2.20 -24.00
C CYS A 51 20.15 1.90 -23.37
N GLY A 52 20.97 2.92 -23.12
CA GLY A 52 22.35 2.75 -22.68
C GLY A 52 23.30 2.08 -23.68
N GLY A 53 22.86 1.88 -24.93
CA GLY A 53 23.68 1.35 -26.03
C GLY A 53 24.66 2.40 -26.59
N PRO A 54 25.53 2.02 -27.54
CA PRO A 54 26.61 2.89 -28.02
C PRO A 54 26.15 4.00 -28.98
N ASP A 55 24.95 3.89 -29.57
CA ASP A 55 24.40 4.89 -30.49
C ASP A 55 23.66 6.01 -29.72
N PRO A 56 24.19 7.25 -29.71
CA PRO A 56 23.56 8.36 -29.00
C PRO A 56 22.19 8.74 -29.57
N ALA A 57 21.95 8.55 -30.88
CA ALA A 57 20.66 8.87 -31.50
C ALA A 57 19.60 7.83 -31.10
N ALA A 58 19.96 6.55 -31.03
CA ALA A 58 19.07 5.51 -30.52
C ALA A 58 18.76 5.68 -29.03
N ARG A 59 19.75 6.06 -28.20
CA ARG A 59 19.53 6.40 -26.77
C ARG A 59 18.54 7.55 -26.61
N LEU A 60 18.70 8.63 -27.37
CA LEU A 60 17.82 9.79 -27.30
C LEU A 60 16.37 9.43 -27.69
N ARG A 61 16.18 8.69 -28.79
CA ARG A 61 14.83 8.23 -29.19
C ARG A 61 14.18 7.37 -28.12
N MET A 62 14.94 6.49 -27.45
CA MET A 62 14.38 5.68 -26.39
C MET A 62 14.00 6.51 -25.16
N ALA A 63 14.83 7.50 -24.78
CA ALA A 63 14.49 8.43 -23.71
C ALA A 63 13.21 9.24 -24.03
N GLU A 64 13.02 9.67 -25.29
CA GLU A 64 11.78 10.33 -25.75
C GLU A 64 10.56 9.42 -25.62
N VAL A 65 10.68 8.14 -26.00
CA VAL A 65 9.61 7.15 -25.84
C VAL A 65 9.25 6.95 -24.36
N LEU A 66 10.26 6.85 -23.48
CA LEU A 66 10.03 6.72 -22.03
C LEU A 66 9.33 7.95 -21.46
N MET A 67 9.73 9.17 -21.85
CA MET A 67 9.06 10.40 -21.45
C MET A 67 7.60 10.45 -21.93
N ALA A 68 7.35 10.05 -23.19
CA ALA A 68 6.00 10.02 -23.74
C ALA A 68 5.09 9.02 -23.01
N ARG A 69 5.62 7.82 -22.67
CA ARG A 69 4.90 6.81 -21.89
C ARG A 69 4.62 7.28 -20.47
N ALA A 70 5.60 7.90 -19.80
CA ALA A 70 5.40 8.46 -18.48
C ALA A 70 4.26 9.48 -18.48
N GLY A 71 4.22 10.37 -19.49
CA GLY A 71 3.10 11.31 -19.68
C GLY A 71 1.75 10.61 -19.83
N ALA A 72 1.67 9.57 -20.67
CA ALA A 72 0.42 8.81 -20.86
C ALA A 72 -0.03 8.05 -19.59
N LEU A 73 0.91 7.60 -18.75
CA LEU A 73 0.62 6.93 -17.48
C LEU A 73 0.25 7.91 -16.35
N ASP A 74 0.54 9.21 -16.48
CA ASP A 74 0.06 10.24 -15.56
C ASP A 74 -1.41 10.59 -15.80
N ASP A 75 -1.96 10.36 -17.00
CA ASP A 75 -3.40 10.56 -17.27
C ASP A 75 -4.31 9.64 -16.44
N TRP A 76 -3.75 8.58 -15.83
CA TRP A 76 -4.43 7.64 -14.94
C TRP A 76 -4.39 8.07 -13.46
N GLN A 77 -3.60 9.10 -13.14
CA GLN A 77 -3.51 9.71 -11.80
C GLN A 77 -4.86 10.11 -11.17
N PRO A 78 -5.89 10.61 -11.89
CA PRO A 78 -7.16 10.95 -11.26
C PRO A 78 -7.97 9.75 -10.76
N LEU A 79 -7.58 8.50 -11.06
CA LEU A 79 -8.23 7.31 -10.48
C LEU A 79 -7.51 6.79 -9.21
N ARG A 80 -6.29 7.27 -8.94
CA ARG A 80 -5.45 6.79 -7.83
C ARG A 80 -6.07 7.04 -6.45
N TRP A 81 -6.93 8.04 -6.31
CA TRP A 81 -7.53 8.39 -5.02
C TRP A 81 -8.57 7.37 -4.58
N LEU A 82 -9.08 6.51 -5.47
CA LEU A 82 -10.12 5.53 -5.15
C LEU A 82 -9.64 4.49 -4.11
N PRO A 83 -8.54 3.74 -4.33
CA PRO A 83 -7.98 2.84 -3.30
C PRO A 83 -7.62 3.56 -2.00
N VAL A 84 -7.08 4.77 -2.11
CA VAL A 84 -6.67 5.60 -0.96
C VAL A 84 -7.88 5.99 -0.12
N ALA A 85 -8.92 6.54 -0.74
CA ALA A 85 -10.14 6.95 -0.07
C ALA A 85 -10.84 5.74 0.56
N GLY A 86 -10.90 4.60 -0.14
CA GLY A 86 -11.45 3.36 0.40
C GLY A 86 -10.73 2.90 1.66
N MET A 87 -9.38 2.90 1.64
CA MET A 87 -8.57 2.54 2.80
C MET A 87 -8.73 3.54 3.96
N VAL A 88 -8.71 4.84 3.69
CA VAL A 88 -8.88 5.89 4.71
C VAL A 88 -10.27 5.80 5.37
N LEU A 89 -11.33 5.69 4.56
CA LEU A 89 -12.70 5.53 5.06
C LEU A 89 -12.86 4.25 5.88
N ALA A 90 -12.24 3.15 5.44
CA ALA A 90 -12.26 1.89 6.17
C ALA A 90 -11.62 2.01 7.56
N LEU A 91 -10.44 2.63 7.63
CA LEU A 91 -9.71 2.84 8.90
C LEU A 91 -10.43 3.83 9.82
N LEU A 92 -11.02 4.90 9.28
CA LEU A 92 -11.85 5.84 10.04
C LEU A 92 -13.12 5.16 10.58
N GLY A 93 -13.78 4.33 9.76
CA GLY A 93 -14.93 3.53 10.18
C GLY A 93 -14.57 2.58 11.32
N ALA A 94 -13.41 1.90 11.21
CA ALA A 94 -12.94 0.99 12.25
C ALA A 94 -12.64 1.74 13.56
N MET A 95 -12.00 2.91 13.46
CA MET A 95 -11.75 3.80 14.60
C MET A 95 -13.06 4.23 15.28
N ALA A 96 -14.05 4.66 14.49
CA ALA A 96 -15.35 5.09 15.03
C ALA A 96 -16.07 3.96 15.77
N ILE A 97 -16.00 2.72 15.27
CA ILE A 97 -16.54 1.55 15.97
C ILE A 97 -15.79 1.29 17.28
N CYS A 98 -14.45 1.42 17.29
CA CYS A 98 -13.66 1.24 18.50
C CYS A 98 -13.98 2.29 19.57
N VAL A 99 -14.15 3.56 19.18
CA VAL A 99 -14.61 4.65 20.07
C VAL A 99 -16.00 4.35 20.62
N HIS A 100 -16.92 3.93 19.76
CA HIS A 100 -18.27 3.54 20.17
C HIS A 100 -18.25 2.42 21.22
N TRP A 101 -17.39 1.42 21.02
CA TRP A 101 -17.19 0.31 21.95
C TRP A 101 -16.58 0.75 23.27
N TRP A 102 -15.56 1.59 23.23
CA TRP A 102 -14.91 2.14 24.42
C TRP A 102 -15.90 2.79 25.39
N HIS A 103 -16.91 3.49 24.86
CA HIS A 103 -17.96 4.08 25.69
C HIS A 103 -18.92 3.06 26.33
N ARG A 104 -19.08 1.87 25.74
CA ARG A 104 -20.05 0.85 26.16
C ARG A 104 -19.48 -0.28 27.01
N VAL A 105 -18.20 -0.61 26.88
CA VAL A 105 -17.59 -1.74 27.59
C VAL A 105 -17.15 -1.39 29.02
N ARG A 106 -17.10 -2.40 29.92
CA ARG A 106 -16.65 -2.25 31.30
C ARG A 106 -15.14 -1.92 31.38
N ARG A 107 -14.70 -1.37 32.52
CA ARG A 107 -13.31 -0.93 32.78
C ARG A 107 -12.19 -1.92 32.36
N PRO A 108 -12.27 -3.25 32.58
CA PRO A 108 -11.20 -4.15 32.15
C PRO A 108 -11.12 -4.33 30.62
N LEU A 109 -12.23 -4.21 29.90
CA LEU A 109 -12.29 -4.29 28.43
C LEU A 109 -11.94 -2.95 27.77
N ARG A 110 -12.05 -1.85 28.52
CA ARG A 110 -11.64 -0.52 28.04
C ARG A 110 -10.18 -0.54 27.61
N THR A 111 -9.24 -0.96 28.46
CA THR A 111 -7.79 -0.98 28.10
C THR A 111 -7.52 -1.70 26.77
N THR A 112 -8.24 -2.80 26.50
CA THR A 112 -8.16 -3.54 25.23
C THR A 112 -8.72 -2.72 24.06
N ALA A 113 -9.86 -2.05 24.24
CA ALA A 113 -10.43 -1.14 23.24
C ALA A 113 -9.50 0.06 22.95
N LEU A 114 -8.80 0.61 23.96
CA LEU A 114 -7.76 1.63 23.76
C LEU A 114 -6.59 1.10 22.94
N GLY A 115 -6.12 -0.11 23.24
CA GLY A 115 -5.07 -0.77 22.46
C GLY A 115 -5.48 -0.94 21.00
N LEU A 116 -6.73 -1.32 20.74
CA LEU A 116 -7.27 -1.44 19.39
C LEU A 116 -7.39 -0.09 18.67
N MET A 117 -7.81 0.97 19.38
CA MET A 117 -7.79 2.33 18.85
C MET A 117 -6.37 2.78 18.48
N ALA A 118 -5.39 2.56 19.37
CA ALA A 118 -3.99 2.88 19.11
C ALA A 118 -3.47 2.13 17.88
N LEU A 119 -3.81 0.85 17.75
CA LEU A 119 -3.42 0.02 16.61
C LEU A 119 -4.02 0.52 15.29
N HIS A 120 -5.30 0.92 15.27
CA HIS A 120 -5.92 1.53 14.09
C HIS A 120 -5.32 2.90 13.74
N ALA A 121 -4.93 3.70 14.75
CA ALA A 121 -4.25 4.98 14.53
C ALA A 121 -2.86 4.76 13.92
N SER A 122 -2.10 3.77 14.44
CA SER A 122 -0.81 3.37 13.87
C SER A 122 -0.97 2.84 12.45
N ALA A 123 -2.00 2.02 12.18
CA ALA A 123 -2.29 1.54 10.83
C ALA A 123 -2.61 2.69 9.87
N MET A 124 -3.35 3.71 10.31
CA MET A 124 -3.66 4.89 9.50
C MET A 124 -2.42 5.72 9.18
N ALA A 125 -1.57 5.97 10.18
CA ALA A 125 -0.30 6.67 9.97
C ALA A 125 0.62 5.88 9.02
N LEU A 126 0.70 4.56 9.21
CA LEU A 126 1.51 3.69 8.36
C LEU A 126 0.96 3.61 6.93
N ALA A 127 -0.36 3.56 6.76
CA ALA A 127 -1.00 3.60 5.45
C ALA A 127 -0.70 4.90 4.71
N ALA A 128 -0.83 6.05 5.38
CA ALA A 128 -0.47 7.35 4.81
C ALA A 128 1.01 7.38 4.39
N TRP A 129 1.90 6.89 5.26
CA TRP A 129 3.34 6.82 4.97
C TRP A 129 3.66 5.88 3.80
N THR A 130 3.02 4.72 3.75
CA THR A 130 3.22 3.72 2.68
C THR A 130 2.77 4.27 1.33
N LEU A 131 1.60 4.92 1.28
CA LEU A 131 1.10 5.56 0.07
C LEU A 131 2.01 6.70 -0.41
N HIS A 132 2.50 7.51 0.52
CA HIS A 132 3.47 8.56 0.21
C HIS A 132 4.73 7.99 -0.46
N LEU A 133 5.25 6.87 0.06
CA LEU A 133 6.42 6.22 -0.52
C LEU A 133 6.17 5.60 -1.90
N TYR A 134 4.99 5.05 -2.17
CA TYR A 134 4.64 4.60 -3.52
C TYR A 134 4.65 5.75 -4.54
N GLU A 135 4.15 6.92 -4.15
CA GLU A 135 4.16 8.11 -4.99
C GLU A 135 5.57 8.66 -5.22
N ASP A 136 6.38 8.72 -4.16
CA ASP A 136 7.78 9.16 -4.27
C ASP A 136 8.61 8.19 -5.12
N ALA A 137 8.36 6.88 -4.98
CA ALA A 137 8.97 5.85 -5.81
C ALA A 137 8.58 6.04 -7.29
N TRP A 138 7.29 6.25 -7.57
CA TRP A 138 6.82 6.52 -8.93
C TRP A 138 7.49 7.76 -9.54
N ASN A 139 7.50 8.88 -8.81
CA ASN A 139 8.14 10.12 -9.26
C ASN A 139 9.63 9.95 -9.54
N SER A 140 10.30 9.13 -8.73
CA SER A 140 11.72 8.79 -8.93
C SER A 140 11.92 7.95 -10.19
N VAL A 141 11.09 6.93 -10.41
CA VAL A 141 11.15 6.08 -11.60
C VAL A 141 10.91 6.89 -12.88
N VAL A 142 9.87 7.74 -12.91
CA VAL A 142 9.56 8.59 -14.07
C VAL A 142 10.69 9.58 -14.37
N ARG A 143 11.31 10.15 -13.33
CA ARG A 143 12.39 11.13 -13.50
C ARG A 143 13.71 10.48 -13.92
N LEU A 144 14.02 9.31 -13.38
CA LEU A 144 15.33 8.66 -13.54
C LEU A 144 15.38 7.70 -14.75
N SER A 145 14.26 7.13 -15.17
CA SER A 145 14.27 6.18 -16.29
C SER A 145 14.76 6.77 -17.62
N PRO A 146 14.37 7.99 -18.05
CA PRO A 146 14.88 8.56 -19.30
C PRO A 146 16.35 8.96 -19.18
N THR A 147 16.78 9.45 -18.01
CA THR A 147 18.16 9.87 -17.79
C THR A 147 19.11 8.69 -17.71
N ALA A 148 18.71 7.59 -17.06
CA ALA A 148 19.45 6.33 -17.08
C ALA A 148 19.65 5.79 -18.49
N CYS A 149 18.67 6.02 -19.38
CA CYS A 149 18.72 5.59 -20.78
C CYS A 149 19.77 6.33 -21.63
N LEU A 150 20.10 7.56 -21.25
CA LEU A 150 21.05 8.42 -21.97
C LEU A 150 22.52 8.12 -21.62
N VAL A 151 22.77 7.42 -20.50
CA VAL A 151 24.13 7.08 -20.04
C VAL A 151 24.72 5.98 -20.93
N ASP A 152 25.94 6.19 -21.43
CA ASP A 152 26.66 5.14 -22.17
C ASP A 152 27.18 4.05 -21.23
N LEU A 153 26.48 2.92 -21.17
CA LEU A 153 26.86 1.79 -20.33
C LEU A 153 27.97 0.94 -20.96
N THR A 154 28.22 1.08 -22.27
CA THR A 154 29.25 0.30 -22.98
C THR A 154 30.66 0.74 -22.61
N GLN A 155 30.85 2.00 -22.23
CA GLN A 155 32.11 2.57 -21.74
C GLN A 155 32.49 2.09 -20.32
N GLN A 156 31.53 1.60 -19.52
CA GLN A 156 31.75 1.19 -18.13
C GLN A 156 32.18 -0.29 -17.95
N GLY A 157 32.27 -1.06 -19.04
CA GLY A 157 32.98 -2.34 -19.07
C GLY A 157 32.14 -3.59 -18.78
N ARG A 158 31.89 -4.37 -19.85
CA ARG A 158 31.64 -5.83 -19.88
C ARG A 158 30.45 -6.40 -19.09
N MET A 159 29.29 -5.73 -19.03
CA MET A 159 28.04 -6.41 -18.69
C MET A 159 27.11 -6.49 -19.90
N PRO A 160 26.45 -7.64 -20.15
CA PRO A 160 25.41 -7.72 -21.18
C PRO A 160 24.32 -6.69 -20.86
N LEU A 161 23.83 -6.00 -21.89
CA LEU A 161 23.06 -4.77 -21.75
C LEU A 161 21.77 -4.92 -20.93
N GLU A 162 21.11 -6.08 -21.00
CA GLU A 162 19.96 -6.41 -20.15
C GLU A 162 20.34 -6.43 -18.67
N GLN A 163 21.50 -7.02 -18.35
CA GLN A 163 22.03 -7.11 -16.99
C GLN A 163 22.63 -5.77 -16.54
N ALA A 164 23.17 -4.96 -17.45
CA ALA A 164 23.63 -3.60 -17.16
C ALA A 164 22.45 -2.64 -16.92
N GLN A 165 21.34 -2.78 -17.65
CA GLN A 165 20.11 -2.04 -17.42
C GLN A 165 19.45 -2.48 -16.12
N GLU A 166 19.35 -3.79 -15.87
CA GLU A 166 18.85 -4.33 -14.61
C GLU A 166 19.75 -3.86 -13.45
N VAL A 167 21.07 -3.91 -13.58
CA VAL A 167 22.02 -3.46 -12.56
C VAL A 167 22.03 -1.94 -12.41
N VAL A 168 21.87 -1.14 -13.47
CA VAL A 168 21.82 0.33 -13.38
C VAL A 168 20.48 0.79 -12.85
N PHE A 169 19.36 0.17 -13.21
CA PHE A 169 18.09 0.40 -12.53
C PHE A 169 18.12 -0.12 -11.09
N HIS A 170 18.75 -1.27 -10.82
CA HIS A 170 18.94 -1.83 -9.48
C HIS A 170 19.93 -1.00 -8.63
N ILE A 171 20.91 -0.34 -9.25
CA ILE A 171 21.87 0.58 -8.60
C ILE A 171 21.28 1.98 -8.51
N PHE A 172 20.47 2.48 -9.43
CA PHE A 172 19.74 3.73 -9.25
C PHE A 172 18.68 3.59 -8.15
N THR A 173 18.09 2.40 -8.00
CA THR A 173 17.23 2.07 -6.86
C THR A 173 18.02 1.83 -5.55
N ARG A 174 19.32 1.48 -5.59
CA ARG A 174 20.17 1.29 -4.38
C ARG A 174 21.03 2.49 -3.96
N ALA A 175 21.71 3.12 -4.91
CA ALA A 175 22.75 4.12 -4.73
C ALA A 175 22.20 5.55 -4.60
N HIS A 176 20.97 5.80 -5.08
CA HIS A 176 20.14 6.87 -4.51
C HIS A 176 19.46 6.32 -3.25
N ALA A 177 20.32 6.04 -2.26
CA ALA A 177 20.04 5.50 -0.94
C ALA A 177 19.27 6.51 -0.07
N PRO A 178 18.10 6.95 -0.54
CA PRO A 178 16.96 6.14 -0.15
C PRO A 178 15.80 6.05 -1.16
N LEU A 179 15.58 4.86 -1.73
CA LEU A 179 14.27 4.22 -1.55
C LEU A 179 14.20 3.71 -0.07
N GLN A 180 14.02 4.60 0.91
CA GLN A 180 14.28 4.37 2.37
C GLN A 180 13.37 3.37 3.10
N ARG A 181 12.46 2.74 2.39
CA ARG A 181 11.71 1.54 2.77
C ARG A 181 11.12 1.09 1.46
N ASN A 182 11.38 -0.15 1.06
CA ASN A 182 10.58 -0.76 0.02
C ASN A 182 9.10 -0.55 0.43
N PRO A 183 8.29 0.18 -0.33
CA PRO A 183 6.91 0.45 0.06
C PRO A 183 6.13 -0.87 0.24
N ASP A 184 6.57 -1.95 -0.40
CA ASP A 184 6.07 -3.30 -0.18
C ASP A 184 6.37 -3.81 1.25
N ASP A 185 7.54 -3.53 1.83
CA ASP A 185 7.88 -3.94 3.21
C ASP A 185 6.93 -3.28 4.22
N LEU A 186 6.63 -2.00 4.02
CA LEU A 186 5.66 -1.30 4.88
C LEU A 186 4.24 -1.76 4.61
N ALA A 187 3.91 -2.10 3.37
CA ALA A 187 2.63 -2.73 3.04
C ALA A 187 2.48 -4.07 3.78
N LEU A 188 3.53 -4.89 3.86
CA LEU A 188 3.55 -6.13 4.64
C LEU A 188 3.37 -5.87 6.14
N VAL A 189 4.07 -4.88 6.69
CA VAL A 189 3.88 -4.47 8.10
C VAL A 189 2.45 -3.98 8.34
N LEU A 190 1.87 -3.24 7.40
CA LEU A 190 0.49 -2.78 7.49
C LEU A 190 -0.50 -3.94 7.43
N VAL A 191 -0.29 -4.93 6.55
CA VAL A 191 -1.10 -6.16 6.52
C VAL A 191 -1.01 -6.90 7.87
N ALA A 192 0.18 -7.01 8.44
CA ALA A 192 0.38 -7.63 9.75
C ALA A 192 -0.36 -6.87 10.86
N LEU A 193 -0.28 -5.54 10.87
CA LEU A 193 -1.01 -4.68 11.81
C LEU A 193 -2.53 -4.80 11.65
N LEU A 194 -3.04 -4.79 10.41
CA LEU A 194 -4.46 -4.99 10.13
C LEU A 194 -4.92 -6.38 10.59
N THR A 195 -4.11 -7.41 10.39
CA THR A 195 -4.41 -8.77 10.87
C THR A 195 -4.46 -8.83 12.41
N ALA A 196 -3.51 -8.18 13.09
CA ALA A 196 -3.53 -8.05 14.54
C ALA A 196 -4.77 -7.29 15.03
N ALA A 197 -5.19 -6.24 14.30
CA ALA A 197 -6.41 -5.49 14.57
C ALA A 197 -7.65 -6.38 14.43
N MET A 198 -7.64 -7.28 13.44
CA MET A 198 -8.73 -8.21 13.18
C MET A 198 -8.92 -9.14 14.36
N VAL A 199 -7.83 -9.78 14.77
CA VAL A 199 -7.82 -10.73 15.88
C VAL A 199 -8.22 -10.02 17.17
N GLY A 200 -7.66 -8.83 17.44
CA GLY A 200 -8.00 -8.01 18.60
C GLY A 200 -9.48 -7.59 18.62
N GLY A 201 -10.01 -7.15 17.48
CA GLY A 201 -11.42 -6.76 17.32
C GLY A 201 -12.38 -7.94 17.53
N VAL A 202 -12.07 -9.11 16.96
CA VAL A 202 -12.87 -10.34 17.16
C VAL A 202 -12.81 -10.82 18.62
N ALA A 203 -11.64 -10.76 19.25
CA ALA A 203 -11.48 -11.15 20.65
C ALA A 203 -12.24 -10.22 21.59
N LEU A 204 -12.10 -8.90 21.41
CA LEU A 204 -12.86 -7.90 22.14
C LEU A 204 -14.37 -8.11 21.92
N TRP A 205 -14.77 -8.43 20.69
CA TRP A 205 -16.16 -8.72 20.36
C TRP A 205 -16.74 -9.89 21.12
N ARG A 206 -16.04 -11.03 21.11
CA ARG A 206 -16.45 -12.22 21.86
C ARG A 206 -16.51 -11.96 23.37
N ALA A 207 -15.57 -11.20 23.90
CA ALA A 207 -15.52 -10.86 25.33
C ALA A 207 -16.71 -9.98 25.76
N ALA A 208 -17.04 -8.94 24.97
CA ALA A 208 -18.19 -8.08 25.26
C ALA A 208 -19.53 -8.83 25.13
N ALA A 209 -19.66 -9.72 24.13
CA ALA A 209 -20.86 -10.56 23.99
C ALA A 209 -21.04 -11.53 25.17
N ALA A 210 -19.95 -12.06 25.72
CA ALA A 210 -19.98 -12.89 26.92
C ALA A 210 -20.37 -12.11 28.19
N GLU A 211 -20.10 -10.79 28.26
CA GLU A 211 -20.56 -9.94 29.37
C GLU A 211 -22.06 -9.62 29.30
N GLU A 212 -22.64 -9.47 28.10
CA GLU A 212 -24.09 -9.20 27.94
C GLU A 212 -24.99 -10.42 28.22
N GLY A 213 -24.44 -11.63 28.13
CA GLY A 213 -25.16 -12.87 28.40
C GLY A 213 -25.14 -13.32 29.88
N ARG A 214 -24.46 -12.59 30.76
CA ARG A 214 -24.42 -12.80 32.22
C ARG A 214 -25.28 -11.79 32.95
#